data_AF-A0A955ZJD9-F1
#
_entry.id   AF-A0A955ZJD9-F1
#
_cell.length_a   1.000
_cell.length_b   1.000
_cell.length_c   1.000
_cell.angle_alpha   90.00
_cell.angle_beta   90.00
_cell.angle_gamma   90.00
#
_symmetry.space_group_name_H-M   'P 1'
#
loop_
_entity.id
_entity.type
_entity.pdbx_description
1 polymer ?
#
loop_
_entity_poly.entity_id
_entity_poly.type
_entity_poly.pdbx_seq_one_letter_code
_entity_poly.pdbx_strand_id
1 'polypeptide(L)'
;MKAMIAGVVLALVGWTSTPSASETGPLAQAVADVARAAHVVVEEMPEPAAAVDVAPLPEAVDVRAGRKVVHIPADCRTADGSYDLVVHFHGDPRAVETAFDNAGVKAVLVVVNLGIGSGPYEKAFSQKGALDALLASVDEIVKKQCPMPERKLHRLALSSWSAGYGATYHILSHEAEAARVDSVLLADGLHAGFESKYHSKVNALQMAPFDDFAKRAVDGEKLMAITHSSIVTPYASTTQTAAQILEFTGVEQKQADEFGPRGMHLISKADAGGLTIRGFSGNDTDAHCDHLYALGENLLRRLTERWR
;
A
#
# COMPACT_ATOMS: atom_id res chain seq x y z
N MET A 1 -7.96 -46.57 21.62
CA MET A 1 -7.86 -45.17 21.12
C MET A 1 -6.45 -44.66 21.41
N LYS A 2 -5.87 -43.93 20.44
CA LYS A 2 -4.44 -43.56 20.25
C LYS A 2 -3.66 -44.58 19.40
N ALA A 3 -3.63 -44.33 18.10
CA ALA A 3 -2.68 -44.91 17.16
C ALA A 3 -1.60 -43.85 16.85
N MET A 4 -0.34 -44.21 17.11
CA MET A 4 0.86 -43.47 16.72
C MET A 4 1.25 -43.87 15.29
N ILE A 5 1.73 -42.89 14.52
CA ILE A 5 2.24 -43.04 13.16
C ILE A 5 3.70 -43.52 13.23
N ALA A 6 3.99 -44.57 12.44
CA ALA A 6 5.27 -45.25 12.35
C ALA A 6 6.29 -44.45 11.52
N GLY A 7 7.50 -44.29 12.06
CA GLY A 7 8.69 -43.86 11.33
C GLY A 7 9.41 -45.05 10.71
N VAL A 8 9.77 -44.94 9.43
CA VAL A 8 10.54 -45.93 8.68
C VAL A 8 12.03 -45.72 8.96
N VAL A 9 12.67 -46.73 9.56
CA VAL A 9 14.12 -46.86 9.68
C VAL A 9 14.58 -47.74 8.51
N LEU A 10 15.42 -47.20 7.62
CA LEU A 10 16.13 -48.00 6.62
C LEU A 10 17.59 -48.18 7.05
N ALA A 11 17.94 -49.41 7.42
CA ALA A 11 19.30 -49.86 7.60
C ALA A 11 19.93 -50.13 6.22
N LEU A 12 21.14 -49.61 5.98
CA LEU A 12 21.98 -50.00 4.84
C LEU A 12 23.22 -50.71 5.39
N VAL A 13 23.21 -52.04 5.26
CA VAL A 13 24.42 -52.88 5.35
C VAL A 13 25.01 -52.98 3.95
N GLY A 14 26.33 -52.84 3.89
CA GLY A 14 27.07 -52.44 2.70
C GLY A 14 27.23 -53.50 1.61
N TRP A 15 27.60 -52.99 0.44
CA TRP A 15 28.30 -53.73 -0.61
C TRP A 15 29.68 -53.08 -0.80
N THR A 16 30.71 -53.91 -0.66
CA THR A 16 32.08 -53.59 -0.97
C THR A 16 32.31 -53.71 -2.47
N SER A 17 32.54 -52.60 -3.14
CA SER A 17 33.28 -52.57 -4.40
C SER A 17 33.99 -51.23 -4.49
N THR A 18 35.32 -51.27 -4.43
CA THR A 18 36.18 -50.15 -4.77
C THR A 18 36.24 -50.03 -6.29
N PRO A 19 35.89 -48.88 -6.90
CA PRO A 19 36.35 -48.56 -8.23
C PRO A 19 37.59 -47.65 -8.15
N SER A 20 38.52 -48.01 -9.01
CA SER A 20 39.80 -47.37 -9.31
C SER A 20 39.66 -45.91 -9.74
N ALA A 21 40.71 -45.13 -9.47
CA ALA A 21 40.88 -43.75 -9.92
C ALA A 21 41.04 -43.67 -11.45
N SER A 22 40.15 -42.94 -12.11
CA SER A 22 40.43 -42.08 -13.28
C SER A 22 39.11 -41.64 -13.92
N GLU A 23 38.57 -40.47 -13.53
CA GLU A 23 37.61 -39.70 -14.35
C GLU A 23 37.36 -38.33 -13.69
N THR A 24 38.34 -37.42 -13.80
CA THR A 24 38.11 -35.99 -13.51
C THR A 24 37.59 -35.31 -14.77
N GLY A 25 36.31 -35.48 -15.06
CA GLY A 25 35.62 -34.76 -16.14
C GLY A 25 35.22 -33.35 -15.71
N PRO A 26 35.00 -32.42 -16.66
CA PRO A 26 34.63 -31.02 -16.39
C PRO A 26 33.34 -30.86 -15.56
N LEU A 27 32.49 -31.89 -15.52
CA LEU A 27 31.31 -31.93 -14.65
C LEU A 27 31.69 -32.02 -13.15
N ALA A 28 32.72 -32.79 -12.79
CA ALA A 28 33.15 -32.94 -11.40
C ALA A 28 33.75 -31.64 -10.86
N GLN A 29 34.42 -30.88 -11.73
CA GLN A 29 34.96 -29.56 -11.42
C GLN A 29 33.84 -28.52 -11.27
N ALA A 30 32.85 -28.51 -12.17
CA ALA A 30 31.69 -27.64 -12.07
C ALA A 30 30.85 -27.90 -10.81
N VAL A 31 30.69 -29.17 -10.39
CA VAL A 31 29.98 -29.53 -9.16
C VAL A 31 30.77 -29.08 -7.92
N ALA A 32 32.10 -29.18 -7.94
CA ALA A 32 32.95 -28.68 -6.86
C ALA A 32 32.92 -27.14 -6.76
N ASP A 33 32.89 -26.43 -7.89
CA ASP A 33 32.82 -24.96 -7.92
C ASP A 33 31.45 -24.43 -7.46
N VAL A 34 30.35 -25.12 -7.80
CA VAL A 34 29.01 -24.82 -7.28
C VAL A 34 28.94 -25.10 -5.77
N ALA A 35 29.55 -26.18 -5.29
CA ALA A 35 29.62 -26.47 -3.86
C ALA A 35 30.44 -25.45 -3.07
N ARG A 36 31.46 -24.85 -3.69
CA ARG A 36 32.31 -23.81 -3.08
C ARG A 36 31.67 -22.42 -3.10
N ALA A 37 30.82 -22.15 -4.08
CA ALA A 37 30.01 -20.93 -4.16
C ALA A 37 28.77 -20.94 -3.24
N ALA A 38 28.36 -22.12 -2.74
CA ALA A 38 27.18 -22.29 -1.89
C ALA A 38 27.43 -22.08 -0.38
N HIS A 39 28.65 -21.67 0.03
CA HIS A 39 28.88 -21.18 1.39
C HIS A 39 28.32 -19.75 1.54
N VAL A 40 27.00 -19.66 1.59
CA VAL A 40 26.32 -18.51 2.18
C VAL A 40 26.67 -18.52 3.66
N VAL A 41 27.53 -17.59 4.07
CA VAL A 41 27.61 -17.22 5.47
C VAL A 41 26.25 -16.62 5.80
N VAL A 42 25.41 -17.41 6.49
CA VAL A 42 24.19 -16.91 7.09
C VAL A 42 24.68 -15.97 8.20
N GLU A 43 24.77 -14.68 7.89
CA GLU A 43 24.95 -13.66 8.90
C GLU A 43 23.73 -13.76 9.81
N GLU A 44 23.96 -14.18 11.04
CA GLU A 44 22.93 -14.34 12.05
C GLU A 44 22.20 -13.01 12.17
N MET A 45 20.91 -12.98 11.83
CA MET A 45 20.11 -11.78 11.95
C MET A 45 20.22 -11.29 13.40
N PRO A 46 20.55 -10.01 13.64
CA PRO A 46 20.63 -9.51 15.01
C PRO A 46 19.30 -9.80 15.70
N GLU A 47 19.37 -10.32 16.94
CA GLU A 47 18.20 -10.46 17.79
C GLU A 47 17.38 -9.16 17.74
N PRO A 48 16.04 -9.24 17.65
CA PRO A 48 15.22 -8.05 17.68
C PRO A 48 15.58 -7.25 18.92
N ALA A 49 15.98 -5.99 18.71
CA ALA A 49 16.30 -5.08 19.80
C ALA A 49 15.17 -5.15 20.83
N ALA A 50 15.54 -5.32 22.10
CA ALA A 50 14.59 -5.44 23.19
C ALA A 50 13.57 -4.29 23.08
N ALA A 51 12.29 -4.64 22.94
CA ALA A 51 11.21 -3.69 22.81
C ALA A 51 11.33 -2.67 23.94
N VAL A 52 11.50 -1.40 23.60
CA VAL A 52 11.55 -0.36 24.62
C VAL A 52 10.14 -0.24 25.16
N ASP A 53 9.92 -0.76 26.38
CA ASP A 53 8.64 -0.70 27.08
C ASP A 53 8.38 0.75 27.52
N VAL A 54 7.91 1.56 26.57
CA VAL A 54 7.45 2.92 26.85
C VAL A 54 5.94 2.88 26.90
N ALA A 55 5.39 3.27 28.05
CA ALA A 55 3.96 3.33 28.26
C ALA A 55 3.25 4.07 27.10
N PRO A 56 2.10 3.56 26.62
CA PRO A 56 1.30 4.24 25.60
C PRO A 56 0.89 5.63 26.08
N LEU A 57 0.57 6.51 25.13
CA LEU A 57 -0.04 7.79 25.46
C LEU A 57 -1.38 7.54 26.18
N PRO A 58 -1.80 8.43 27.10
CA PRO A 58 -3.06 8.28 27.81
C PRO A 58 -4.28 8.33 26.86
N GLU A 59 -4.17 9.07 25.76
CA GLU A 59 -5.17 9.19 24.71
C GLU A 59 -4.50 9.51 23.35
N ALA A 60 -5.23 9.31 22.26
CA ALA A 60 -4.80 9.77 20.94
C ALA A 60 -4.75 11.31 20.90
N VAL A 61 -3.87 11.87 20.06
CA VAL A 61 -3.62 13.31 19.98
C VAL A 61 -3.80 13.82 18.57
N ASP A 62 -4.62 14.85 18.42
CA ASP A 62 -4.77 15.61 17.19
C ASP A 62 -4.00 16.93 17.22
N VAL A 63 -3.15 17.13 16.22
CA VAL A 63 -2.42 18.39 16.01
C VAL A 63 -2.85 19.04 14.70
N ARG A 64 -3.52 20.20 14.81
CA ARG A 64 -3.86 21.04 13.65
C ARG A 64 -2.68 21.94 13.30
N ALA A 65 -2.15 21.81 12.09
CA ALA A 65 -0.98 22.57 11.64
C ALA A 65 -1.19 23.11 10.21
N GLY A 66 -1.77 24.30 10.10
CA GLY A 66 -2.08 24.92 8.81
C GLY A 66 -3.16 24.15 8.06
N ARG A 67 -2.81 23.62 6.88
CA ARG A 67 -3.72 22.88 5.99
C ARG A 67 -3.73 21.36 6.22
N LYS A 68 -3.16 20.91 7.35
CA LYS A 68 -3.14 19.51 7.75
C LYS A 68 -3.58 19.28 9.19
N VAL A 69 -4.11 18.10 9.44
CA VAL A 69 -4.38 17.54 10.78
C VAL A 69 -3.52 16.29 10.92
N VAL A 70 -2.74 16.19 11.98
CA VAL A 70 -1.94 15.00 12.31
C VAL A 70 -2.62 14.32 13.48
N HIS A 71 -3.13 13.12 13.25
CA HIS A 71 -3.72 12.25 14.26
C HIS A 71 -2.68 11.21 14.68
N ILE A 72 -2.37 11.16 15.97
CA ILE A 72 -1.37 10.29 16.57
C ILE A 72 -2.09 9.34 17.52
N PRO A 73 -2.17 8.04 17.22
CA PRO A 73 -2.89 7.10 18.07
C PRO A 73 -2.16 6.91 19.41
N ALA A 74 -2.88 6.42 20.42
CA ALA A 74 -2.31 6.23 21.75
C ALA A 74 -1.11 5.26 21.76
N ASP A 75 -1.13 4.27 20.86
CA ASP A 75 -0.06 3.30 20.63
C ASP A 75 0.85 3.69 19.45
N CYS A 76 1.14 4.98 19.29
CA CYS A 76 1.98 5.57 18.23
C CYS A 76 3.41 5.01 18.05
N ARG A 77 3.82 4.03 18.85
CA ARG A 77 5.17 3.45 18.87
C ARG A 77 5.11 2.00 18.41
N THR A 78 5.94 1.64 17.46
CA THR A 78 6.29 0.23 17.24
C THR A 78 7.34 -0.20 18.28
N ALA A 79 7.49 -1.51 18.47
CA ALA A 79 8.42 -2.08 19.45
C ALA A 79 9.89 -1.64 19.22
N ASP A 80 10.27 -1.36 17.97
CA ASP A 80 11.60 -0.90 17.56
C ASP A 80 11.76 0.64 17.59
N GLY A 81 10.74 1.38 18.03
CA GLY A 81 10.78 2.85 18.10
C GLY A 81 10.54 3.57 16.77
N SER A 82 10.24 2.84 15.69
CA SER A 82 9.80 3.38 14.42
C SER A 82 8.31 3.77 14.43
N TYR A 83 7.82 4.35 13.33
CA TYR A 83 6.38 4.55 13.12
C TYR A 83 6.03 4.40 11.64
N ASP A 84 4.80 3.95 11.39
CA ASP A 84 4.19 3.96 10.06
C ASP A 84 3.36 5.22 9.87
N LEU A 85 3.21 5.66 8.62
CA LEU A 85 2.47 6.88 8.28
C LEU A 85 1.48 6.63 7.15
N VAL A 86 0.24 7.08 7.36
CA VAL A 86 -0.77 7.24 6.32
C VAL A 86 -0.94 8.72 6.03
N VAL A 87 -0.67 9.12 4.78
CA VAL A 87 -0.97 10.47 4.29
C VAL A 87 -2.27 10.40 3.50
N HIS A 88 -3.34 10.99 4.03
CA HIS A 88 -4.62 11.11 3.35
C HIS A 88 -4.80 12.49 2.73
N PHE A 89 -5.09 12.54 1.42
CA PHE A 89 -5.35 13.77 0.69
C PHE A 89 -6.84 13.94 0.41
N HIS A 90 -7.33 15.12 0.78
CA HIS A 90 -8.68 15.61 0.53
C HIS A 90 -9.82 14.84 1.22
N GLY A 91 -10.57 15.53 2.07
CA GLY A 91 -11.73 14.97 2.77
C GLY A 91 -11.97 15.65 4.10
N ASP A 92 -13.14 15.43 4.71
CA ASP A 92 -13.39 15.90 6.07
C ASP A 92 -12.45 15.17 7.06
N PRO A 93 -11.61 15.89 7.82
CA PRO A 93 -10.64 15.24 8.71
C PRO A 93 -11.28 14.33 9.75
N ARG A 94 -12.46 14.67 10.30
CA ARG A 94 -13.11 13.85 11.33
C ARG A 94 -13.64 12.55 10.75
N ALA A 95 -14.20 12.60 9.54
CA ALA A 95 -14.65 11.40 8.83
C ALA A 95 -13.48 10.43 8.55
N VAL A 96 -12.35 10.97 8.09
CA VAL A 96 -11.15 10.16 7.77
C VAL A 96 -10.53 9.58 9.05
N GLU A 97 -10.41 10.37 10.11
CA GLU A 97 -9.92 9.92 11.42
C GLU A 97 -10.80 8.81 12.00
N THR A 98 -12.12 9.01 12.01
CA THR A 98 -13.07 7.99 12.47
C THR A 98 -12.94 6.69 11.66
N ALA A 99 -12.80 6.80 10.34
CA ALA A 99 -12.62 5.65 9.46
C ALA A 99 -11.26 4.95 9.71
N PHE A 100 -10.22 5.71 10.01
CA PHE A 100 -8.88 5.22 10.33
C PHE A 100 -8.85 4.43 11.65
N ASP A 101 -9.44 4.99 12.71
CA ASP A 101 -9.54 4.33 14.02
C ASP A 101 -10.35 3.04 13.92
N ASN A 102 -11.50 3.08 13.24
CA ASN A 102 -12.36 1.90 13.04
C ASN A 102 -11.70 0.82 12.17
N ALA A 103 -10.77 1.21 11.29
CA ALA A 103 -9.99 0.25 10.51
C ALA A 103 -8.95 -0.48 11.35
N GLY A 104 -8.58 0.04 12.54
CA GLY A 104 -7.59 -0.54 13.43
C GLY A 104 -6.16 -0.44 12.90
N VAL A 105 -5.87 0.57 12.07
CA VAL A 105 -4.53 0.79 11.51
C VAL A 105 -3.62 1.39 12.58
N LYS A 106 -2.51 0.72 12.87
CA LYS A 106 -1.51 1.17 13.84
C LYS A 106 -0.47 2.06 13.18
N ALA A 107 -0.83 3.29 12.89
CA ALA A 107 0.04 4.26 12.23
C ALA A 107 -0.32 5.69 12.63
N VAL A 108 0.59 6.63 12.37
CA VAL A 108 0.22 8.05 12.37
C VAL A 108 -0.61 8.33 11.12
N LEU A 109 -1.67 9.12 11.27
CA LEU A 109 -2.47 9.63 10.14
C LEU A 109 -2.20 11.12 9.97
N VAL A 110 -1.99 11.56 8.73
CA VAL A 110 -2.03 12.99 8.38
C VAL A 110 -3.06 13.23 7.29
N VAL A 111 -4.05 14.07 7.58
CA VAL A 111 -5.06 14.52 6.62
C VAL A 111 -4.66 15.88 6.07
N VAL A 112 -4.50 15.99 4.75
CA VAL A 112 -4.04 17.21 4.06
C VAL A 112 -5.16 17.72 3.14
N ASN A 113 -5.58 18.97 3.36
CA ASN A 113 -6.64 19.64 2.58
C ASN A 113 -6.13 20.94 1.96
N LEU A 114 -5.83 20.92 0.66
CA LEU A 114 -5.19 22.06 -0.03
C LEU A 114 -6.18 22.95 -0.78
N GLY A 115 -7.36 22.45 -1.13
CA GLY A 115 -8.41 23.24 -1.77
C GLY A 115 -9.49 22.36 -2.40
N ILE A 116 -10.26 22.98 -3.30
CA ILE A 116 -11.30 22.34 -4.11
C ILE A 116 -10.69 21.94 -5.46
N GLY A 117 -11.03 20.75 -5.94
CA GLY A 117 -10.46 20.19 -7.17
C GLY A 117 -9.01 19.74 -7.01
N SER A 118 -8.48 19.00 -7.99
CA SER A 118 -7.14 18.40 -7.92
C SER A 118 -6.00 19.40 -8.11
N GLY A 119 -6.24 20.51 -8.81
CA GLY A 119 -5.20 21.50 -9.17
C GLY A 119 -4.35 22.02 -7.99
N PRO A 120 -4.93 22.40 -6.83
CA PRO A 120 -4.14 22.77 -5.65
C PRO A 120 -3.22 21.66 -5.13
N TYR A 121 -3.65 20.40 -5.22
CA TYR A 121 -2.86 19.23 -4.82
C TYR A 121 -1.74 18.97 -5.82
N GLU A 122 -2.08 19.00 -7.12
CA GLU A 122 -1.10 18.85 -8.20
C GLU A 122 -0.01 19.90 -8.10
N LYS A 123 -0.39 21.17 -7.95
CA LYS A 123 0.56 22.28 -7.80
C LYS A 123 1.49 22.07 -6.62
N ALA A 124 0.95 21.68 -5.46
CA ALA A 124 1.74 21.52 -4.25
C ALA A 124 2.77 20.39 -4.33
N PHE A 125 2.42 19.27 -4.98
CA PHE A 125 3.29 18.09 -5.08
C PHE A 125 4.06 17.99 -6.40
N SER A 126 3.82 18.90 -7.36
CA SER A 126 4.59 18.98 -8.61
C SER A 126 6.07 19.27 -8.43
N GLN A 127 6.45 19.84 -7.28
CA GLN A 127 7.84 20.20 -6.98
C GLN A 127 8.54 19.04 -6.28
N LYS A 128 9.73 18.68 -6.78
CA LYS A 128 10.60 17.71 -6.13
C LYS A 128 10.86 18.09 -4.67
N GLY A 129 10.73 17.12 -3.75
CA GLY A 129 10.96 17.35 -2.32
C GLY A 129 9.75 17.92 -1.57
N ALA A 130 8.60 18.14 -2.24
CA ALA A 130 7.36 18.51 -1.56
C ALA A 130 6.92 17.42 -0.56
N LEU A 131 7.06 16.15 -0.94
CA LEU A 131 6.81 15.03 -0.02
C LEU A 131 7.78 15.08 1.17
N ASP A 132 9.08 15.30 0.94
CA ASP A 132 10.07 15.38 2.01
C ASP A 132 9.75 16.49 3.02
N ALA A 133 9.35 17.66 2.52
CA ALA A 133 8.94 18.77 3.38
C ALA A 133 7.69 18.43 4.21
N LEU A 134 6.72 17.72 3.63
CA LEU A 134 5.56 17.22 4.38
C LEU A 134 6.00 16.22 5.46
N LEU A 135 6.80 15.23 5.10
CA LEU A 135 7.25 14.17 6.01
C LEU A 135 8.08 14.74 7.16
N ALA A 136 9.02 15.64 6.89
CA ALA A 136 9.81 16.32 7.92
C ALA A 136 8.92 17.16 8.87
N SER A 137 7.90 17.83 8.34
CA SER A 137 6.96 18.57 9.18
C SER A 137 6.10 17.67 10.06
N VAL A 138 5.76 16.45 9.60
CA VAL A 138 5.01 15.47 10.39
C VAL A 138 5.92 14.86 11.45
N ASP A 139 7.15 14.49 11.11
CA ASP A 139 8.13 13.94 12.05
C ASP A 139 8.38 14.90 13.24
N GLU A 140 8.50 16.20 12.99
CA GLU A 140 8.67 17.18 14.08
C GLU A 140 7.43 17.31 15.00
N ILE A 141 6.23 16.99 14.51
CA ILE A 141 5.01 16.91 15.33
C ILE A 141 5.03 15.60 16.13
N VAL A 142 5.28 14.47 15.47
CA VAL A 142 5.36 13.14 16.10
C VAL A 142 6.41 13.13 17.21
N LYS A 143 7.59 13.70 16.96
CA LYS A 143 8.66 13.84 17.96
C LYS A 143 8.24 14.54 19.25
N LYS A 144 7.35 15.53 19.16
CA LYS A 144 6.85 16.29 20.31
C LYS A 144 5.77 15.54 21.07
N GLN A 145 4.87 14.85 20.36
CA GLN A 145 3.69 14.21 20.95
C GLN A 145 3.93 12.74 21.33
N CYS A 146 4.82 12.06 20.61
CA CYS A 146 5.18 10.65 20.78
C CYS A 146 6.72 10.48 20.82
N PRO A 147 7.39 10.79 21.95
CA PRO A 147 8.85 10.79 22.00
C PRO A 147 9.46 9.38 21.93
N MET A 148 10.03 8.99 20.79
CA MET A 148 10.68 7.68 20.58
C MET A 148 12.21 7.77 20.54
N PRO A 149 12.94 6.71 20.96
CA PRO A 149 14.41 6.68 20.97
C PRO A 149 15.00 6.66 19.54
N GLU A 150 14.50 5.81 18.64
CA GLU A 150 14.94 5.72 17.24
C GLU A 150 13.79 6.10 16.30
N ARG A 151 13.50 7.40 16.19
CA ARG A 151 12.45 7.94 15.31
C ARG A 151 12.81 7.70 13.84
N LYS A 152 12.23 6.65 13.25
CA LYS A 152 12.37 6.35 11.83
C LYS A 152 11.00 6.07 11.23
N LEU A 153 10.68 6.76 10.15
CA LEU A 153 9.53 6.39 9.31
C LEU A 153 9.83 5.03 8.67
N HIS A 154 8.99 4.04 8.96
CA HIS A 154 9.14 2.69 8.43
C HIS A 154 8.34 2.53 7.12
N ARG A 155 7.01 2.51 7.18
CA ARG A 155 6.15 2.38 6.00
C ARG A 155 5.33 3.63 5.74
N LEU A 156 5.15 3.94 4.46
CA LEU A 156 4.38 5.08 3.98
C LEU A 156 3.22 4.62 3.09
N ALA A 157 2.00 4.92 3.50
CA ALA A 157 0.82 4.81 2.63
C ALA A 157 0.37 6.19 2.16
N LEU A 158 -0.03 6.27 0.90
CA LEU A 158 -0.81 7.38 0.36
C LEU A 158 -2.27 6.94 0.24
N SER A 159 -3.17 7.76 0.77
CA SER A 159 -4.60 7.62 0.59
C SER A 159 -5.16 8.90 -0.01
N SER A 160 -6.16 8.80 -0.87
CA SER A 160 -6.82 10.00 -1.38
C SER A 160 -8.27 9.74 -1.76
N TRP A 161 -9.11 10.73 -1.53
CA TRP A 161 -10.47 10.77 -2.05
C TRP A 161 -10.64 11.90 -3.07
N SER A 162 -11.38 11.63 -4.16
CA SER A 162 -11.74 12.65 -5.15
C SER A 162 -10.52 13.46 -5.63
N ALA A 163 -10.54 14.79 -5.47
CA ALA A 163 -9.44 15.70 -5.82
C ALA A 163 -8.06 15.36 -5.24
N GLY A 164 -7.98 14.61 -4.14
CA GLY A 164 -6.72 14.26 -3.49
C GLY A 164 -5.76 13.46 -4.39
N TYR A 165 -6.26 12.79 -5.43
CA TYR A 165 -5.43 12.03 -6.36
C TYR A 165 -4.36 12.87 -7.04
N GLY A 166 -4.57 14.19 -7.17
CA GLY A 166 -3.61 15.10 -7.77
C GLY A 166 -2.27 15.11 -7.02
N ALA A 167 -2.29 14.97 -5.69
CA ALA A 167 -1.08 14.81 -4.90
C ALA A 167 -0.45 13.44 -5.16
N THR A 168 -1.26 12.38 -5.11
CA THR A 168 -0.81 11.00 -5.35
C THR A 168 -0.15 10.85 -6.72
N TYR A 169 -0.75 11.39 -7.78
CA TYR A 169 -0.21 11.39 -9.14
C TYR A 169 1.20 11.97 -9.19
N HIS A 170 1.39 13.17 -8.63
CA HIS A 170 2.71 13.81 -8.67
C HIS A 170 3.74 13.09 -7.81
N ILE A 171 3.36 12.59 -6.62
CA ILE A 171 4.27 11.80 -5.79
C ILE A 171 4.71 10.53 -6.52
N LEU A 172 3.79 9.81 -7.15
CA LEU A 172 4.12 8.59 -7.91
C LEU A 172 4.88 8.88 -9.21
N SER A 173 4.74 10.08 -9.77
CA SER A 173 5.47 10.51 -10.98
C SER A 173 6.97 10.73 -10.71
N HIS A 174 7.39 10.86 -9.45
CA HIS A 174 8.79 10.95 -9.08
C HIS A 174 9.29 9.58 -8.61
N GLU A 175 10.11 8.91 -9.41
CA GLU A 175 10.58 7.53 -9.15
C GLU A 175 11.14 7.30 -7.73
N ALA A 176 11.97 8.23 -7.23
CA ALA A 176 12.54 8.14 -5.89
C ALA A 176 11.49 8.28 -4.77
N GLU A 177 10.43 9.05 -4.99
CA GLU A 177 9.32 9.20 -4.04
C GLU A 177 8.40 7.96 -4.13
N ALA A 178 8.05 7.53 -5.35
CA ALA A 178 7.26 6.32 -5.60
C ALA A 178 7.89 5.06 -4.99
N ALA A 179 9.22 4.93 -5.03
CA ALA A 179 9.94 3.81 -4.43
C ALA A 179 9.69 3.68 -2.90
N ARG A 180 9.55 4.82 -2.21
CA ARG A 180 9.33 4.91 -0.75
C ARG A 180 7.88 4.65 -0.34
N VAL A 181 6.93 4.81 -1.25
CA VAL A 181 5.52 4.54 -0.99
C VAL A 181 5.31 3.04 -0.99
N ASP A 182 4.86 2.49 0.13
CA ASP A 182 4.52 1.07 0.28
C ASP A 182 3.12 0.75 -0.26
N SER A 183 2.17 1.66 -0.02
CA SER A 183 0.75 1.44 -0.24
C SER A 183 0.05 2.66 -0.87
N VAL A 184 -0.87 2.44 -1.81
CA VAL A 184 -1.71 3.48 -2.43
C VAL A 184 -3.20 3.08 -2.33
N LEU A 185 -4.02 3.95 -1.74
CA LEU A 185 -5.44 3.71 -1.49
C LEU A 185 -6.30 4.83 -2.09
N LEU A 186 -7.06 4.53 -3.15
CA LEU A 186 -7.81 5.52 -3.92
C LEU A 186 -9.32 5.32 -3.73
N ALA A 187 -9.97 6.29 -3.10
CA ALA A 187 -11.41 6.31 -2.86
C ALA A 187 -12.09 7.21 -3.90
N ASP A 188 -12.67 6.60 -4.93
CA ASP A 188 -13.38 7.26 -6.03
C ASP A 188 -12.73 8.58 -6.49
N GLY A 189 -11.43 8.52 -6.77
CA GLY A 189 -10.65 9.73 -7.02
C GLY A 189 -9.59 9.62 -8.11
N LEU A 190 -9.37 8.45 -8.72
CA LEU A 190 -8.37 8.34 -9.78
C LEU A 190 -8.94 8.89 -11.10
N HIS A 191 -8.50 10.08 -11.50
CA HIS A 191 -8.96 10.74 -12.71
C HIS A 191 -7.83 10.97 -13.70
N ALA A 192 -8.20 11.10 -14.96
CA ALA A 192 -7.30 11.47 -16.03
C ALA A 192 -8.07 12.22 -17.13
N GLY A 193 -7.37 12.91 -18.01
CA GLY A 193 -7.90 13.37 -19.27
C GLY A 193 -8.07 12.22 -20.27
N PHE A 194 -8.57 12.57 -21.46
CA PHE A 194 -8.61 11.66 -22.61
C PHE A 194 -7.52 12.04 -23.62
N GLU A 195 -6.98 11.06 -24.34
CA GLU A 195 -5.97 11.30 -25.41
C GLU A 195 -6.54 12.07 -26.60
N SER A 196 -7.84 11.95 -26.83
CA SER A 196 -8.52 12.57 -27.96
C SER A 196 -9.81 13.27 -27.54
N LYS A 197 -10.23 14.22 -28.38
CA LYS A 197 -11.50 14.94 -28.26
C LYS A 197 -12.75 14.04 -28.26
N TYR A 198 -12.61 12.76 -28.61
CA TYR A 198 -13.71 11.79 -28.67
C TYR A 198 -13.87 10.98 -27.39
N HIS A 199 -13.07 11.26 -26.35
CA HIS A 199 -13.16 10.63 -25.03
C HIS A 199 -13.11 9.09 -25.05
N SER A 200 -12.50 8.53 -26.09
CA SER A 200 -12.50 7.08 -26.32
C SER A 200 -11.36 6.35 -25.61
N LYS A 201 -10.31 7.08 -25.21
CA LYS A 201 -9.11 6.51 -24.60
C LYS A 201 -8.57 7.41 -23.50
N VAL A 202 -8.36 6.82 -22.33
CA VAL A 202 -7.78 7.46 -21.15
C VAL A 202 -6.35 7.90 -21.47
N ASN A 203 -5.93 9.07 -20.98
CA ASN A 203 -4.58 9.58 -21.19
C ASN A 203 -3.53 8.67 -20.54
N ALA A 204 -2.84 7.87 -21.36
CA ALA A 204 -1.85 6.91 -20.88
C ALA A 204 -0.67 7.56 -20.13
N LEU A 205 -0.28 8.79 -20.47
CA LEU A 205 0.81 9.48 -19.79
C LEU A 205 0.44 9.86 -18.35
N GLN A 206 -0.83 10.23 -18.12
CA GLN A 206 -1.30 10.51 -16.76
C GLN A 206 -1.52 9.23 -15.95
N MET A 207 -1.80 8.11 -16.63
CA MET A 207 -2.00 6.81 -15.99
C MET A 207 -0.70 6.07 -15.67
N ALA A 208 0.38 6.30 -16.43
CA ALA A 208 1.64 5.55 -16.30
C ALA A 208 2.16 5.40 -14.85
N PRO A 209 2.20 6.44 -13.99
CA PRO A 209 2.65 6.26 -12.61
C PRO A 209 1.78 5.32 -11.78
N PHE A 210 0.48 5.28 -12.06
CA PHE A 210 -0.47 4.38 -11.40
C PHE A 210 -0.39 2.98 -11.99
N ASP A 211 -0.27 2.85 -13.30
CA ASP A 211 -0.12 1.58 -14.01
C ASP A 211 1.15 0.83 -13.54
N ASP A 212 2.28 1.54 -13.43
CA ASP A 212 3.54 0.99 -12.91
C ASP A 212 3.39 0.54 -11.44
N PHE A 213 2.74 1.35 -10.60
CA PHE A 213 2.49 0.98 -9.21
C PHE A 213 1.53 -0.20 -9.08
N ALA A 214 0.49 -0.27 -9.92
CA ALA A 214 -0.46 -1.37 -9.98
C ALA A 214 0.22 -2.67 -10.39
N LYS A 215 1.12 -2.62 -11.37
CA LYS A 215 1.92 -3.80 -11.74
C LYS A 215 2.75 -4.31 -10.57
N ARG A 216 3.43 -3.43 -9.83
CA ARG A 216 4.19 -3.82 -8.63
C ARG A 216 3.29 -4.36 -7.53
N ALA A 217 2.06 -3.87 -7.44
CA ALA A 217 1.07 -4.42 -6.52
C ALA A 217 0.64 -5.83 -6.93
N VAL A 218 0.41 -6.09 -8.23
CA VAL A 218 0.14 -7.45 -8.74
C VAL A 218 1.30 -8.40 -8.43
N ASP A 219 2.54 -7.92 -8.57
CA ASP A 219 3.76 -8.68 -8.25
C ASP A 219 3.97 -8.87 -6.72
N GLY A 220 3.12 -8.29 -5.87
CA GLY A 220 3.13 -8.42 -4.42
C GLY A 220 4.12 -7.50 -3.69
N GLU A 221 4.85 -6.65 -4.41
CA GLU A 221 5.82 -5.71 -3.83
C GLU A 221 5.14 -4.56 -3.07
N LYS A 222 3.99 -4.12 -3.59
CA LYS A 222 3.24 -2.96 -3.12
C LYS A 222 1.79 -3.34 -2.83
N LEU A 223 1.06 -2.46 -2.16
CA LEU A 223 -0.39 -2.58 -2.02
C LEU A 223 -1.06 -1.44 -2.80
N MET A 224 -1.97 -1.77 -3.71
CA MET A 224 -2.82 -0.78 -4.37
C MET A 224 -4.27 -1.19 -4.22
N ALA A 225 -5.11 -0.32 -3.66
CA ALA A 225 -6.53 -0.57 -3.57
C ALA A 225 -7.32 0.62 -4.10
N ILE A 226 -8.31 0.33 -4.96
CA ILE A 226 -9.15 1.33 -5.61
C ILE A 226 -10.61 0.97 -5.36
N THR A 227 -11.40 1.96 -4.96
CA THR A 227 -12.86 1.86 -5.02
C THR A 227 -13.40 2.96 -5.93
N HIS A 228 -14.48 2.69 -6.65
CA HIS A 228 -15.12 3.69 -7.49
C HIS A 228 -16.63 3.56 -7.48
N SER A 229 -17.32 4.67 -7.70
CA SER A 229 -18.74 4.70 -8.01
C SER A 229 -18.93 4.51 -9.52
N SER A 230 -20.17 4.56 -10.00
CA SER A 230 -20.49 4.60 -11.43
C SER A 230 -20.73 6.02 -11.93
N ILE A 231 -20.17 7.02 -11.23
CA ILE A 231 -20.35 8.42 -11.57
C ILE A 231 -19.75 8.76 -12.93
N VAL A 232 -20.53 9.49 -13.73
CA VAL A 232 -20.13 9.97 -15.06
C VAL A 232 -19.52 11.36 -14.93
N THR A 233 -18.35 11.55 -15.54
CA THR A 233 -17.58 12.80 -15.49
C THR A 233 -17.24 13.30 -16.90
N PRO A 234 -16.93 14.61 -17.07
CA PRO A 234 -16.48 15.15 -18.35
C PRO A 234 -15.01 14.79 -18.69
N TYR A 235 -14.29 14.23 -17.72
CA TYR A 235 -12.95 13.63 -17.83
C TYR A 235 -13.04 12.12 -17.57
N ALA A 236 -11.94 11.37 -17.67
CA ALA A 236 -11.95 9.94 -17.39
C ALA A 236 -12.30 9.69 -15.92
N SER A 237 -13.43 9.03 -15.67
CA SER A 237 -13.90 8.71 -14.32
C SER A 237 -13.03 7.64 -13.66
N THR A 238 -13.17 7.45 -12.35
CA THR A 238 -12.49 6.36 -11.63
C THR A 238 -12.84 4.99 -12.22
N THR A 239 -14.06 4.79 -12.74
CA THR A 239 -14.44 3.56 -13.47
C THR A 239 -13.56 3.34 -14.70
N GLN A 240 -13.33 4.40 -15.48
CA GLN A 240 -12.57 4.31 -16.73
C GLN A 240 -11.07 4.14 -16.48
N THR A 241 -10.52 4.84 -15.48
CA THR A 241 -9.11 4.71 -15.09
C THR A 241 -8.84 3.37 -14.39
N ALA A 242 -9.78 2.85 -13.60
CA ALA A 242 -9.70 1.50 -13.06
C ALA A 242 -9.71 0.44 -14.17
N ALA A 243 -10.55 0.60 -15.19
CA ALA A 243 -10.55 -0.29 -16.36
C ALA A 243 -9.20 -0.25 -17.11
N GLN A 244 -8.59 0.94 -17.25
CA GLN A 244 -7.24 1.07 -17.83
C GLN A 244 -6.17 0.31 -17.02
N ILE A 245 -6.21 0.38 -15.69
CA ILE A 245 -5.29 -0.38 -14.82
C ILE A 245 -5.47 -1.89 -15.03
N LEU A 246 -6.72 -2.36 -15.08
CA LEU A 246 -7.01 -3.79 -15.31
C LEU A 246 -6.54 -4.26 -16.68
N GLU A 247 -6.73 -3.44 -17.72
CA GLU A 247 -6.21 -3.71 -19.06
C GLU A 247 -4.68 -3.76 -19.08
N PHE A 248 -4.01 -2.78 -18.45
CA PHE A 248 -2.55 -2.71 -18.40
C PHE A 248 -1.94 -3.90 -17.64
N THR A 249 -2.55 -4.28 -16.52
CA THR A 249 -2.05 -5.37 -15.66
C THR A 249 -2.50 -6.77 -16.10
N GLY A 250 -3.46 -6.85 -17.02
CA GLY A 250 -4.06 -8.12 -17.44
C GLY A 250 -4.94 -8.78 -16.37
N VAL A 251 -5.35 -8.04 -15.34
CA VAL A 251 -6.18 -8.57 -14.25
C VAL A 251 -7.65 -8.60 -14.66
N GLU A 252 -8.27 -9.77 -14.51
CA GLU A 252 -9.68 -9.96 -14.88
C GLU A 252 -10.63 -9.29 -13.87
N GLN A 253 -11.58 -8.51 -14.40
CA GLN A 253 -12.72 -8.02 -13.62
C GLN A 253 -13.85 -9.04 -13.58
N LYS A 254 -14.35 -9.34 -12.39
CA LYS A 254 -15.53 -10.19 -12.17
C LYS A 254 -16.74 -9.33 -11.82
N GLN A 255 -17.90 -9.71 -12.34
CA GLN A 255 -19.18 -9.13 -11.92
C GLN A 255 -19.47 -9.52 -10.46
N ALA A 256 -20.12 -8.64 -9.74
CA ALA A 256 -20.60 -8.86 -8.39
C ALA A 256 -22.05 -8.37 -8.26
N ASP A 257 -22.76 -8.90 -7.27
CA ASP A 257 -24.11 -8.45 -6.90
C ASP A 257 -24.24 -8.60 -5.38
N GLU A 258 -23.58 -7.71 -4.67
CA GLU A 258 -23.47 -7.75 -3.21
C GLU A 258 -23.59 -6.35 -2.64
N PHE A 259 -23.98 -6.24 -1.37
CA PHE A 259 -23.98 -4.95 -0.67
C PHE A 259 -22.77 -4.86 0.26
N GLY A 260 -22.03 -3.77 0.11
CA GLY A 260 -20.88 -3.41 0.92
C GLY A 260 -21.24 -2.47 2.08
N PRO A 261 -20.23 -1.84 2.68
CA PRO A 261 -20.42 -0.83 3.71
C PRO A 261 -21.42 0.24 3.28
N ARG A 262 -22.18 0.79 4.24
CA ARG A 262 -23.16 1.86 4.01
C ARG A 262 -24.27 1.53 3.00
N GLY A 263 -24.45 0.25 2.67
CA GLY A 263 -25.44 -0.18 1.68
C GLY A 263 -25.00 0.08 0.23
N MET A 264 -23.72 0.38 0.00
CA MET A 264 -23.18 0.55 -1.35
C MET A 264 -23.31 -0.77 -2.13
N HIS A 265 -23.92 -0.74 -3.30
CA HIS A 265 -24.10 -1.94 -4.13
C HIS A 265 -22.86 -2.19 -4.99
N LEU A 266 -22.15 -3.27 -4.67
CA LEU A 266 -20.92 -3.69 -5.33
C LEU A 266 -21.25 -4.48 -6.59
N ILE A 267 -20.82 -3.95 -7.74
CA ILE A 267 -21.12 -4.48 -9.07
C ILE A 267 -19.91 -5.11 -9.75
N SER A 268 -18.69 -4.81 -9.30
CA SER A 268 -17.49 -5.44 -9.84
C SER A 268 -16.37 -5.61 -8.82
N LYS A 269 -15.57 -6.65 -9.01
CA LYS A 269 -14.40 -6.98 -8.20
C LYS A 269 -13.24 -7.42 -9.09
N ALA A 270 -12.03 -6.96 -8.76
CA ALA A 270 -10.79 -7.50 -9.31
C ALA A 270 -9.76 -7.61 -8.18
N ASP A 271 -9.00 -8.70 -8.15
CA ASP A 271 -7.98 -8.97 -7.14
C ASP A 271 -6.82 -9.75 -7.78
N ALA A 272 -5.59 -9.28 -7.57
CA ALA A 272 -4.37 -9.99 -7.95
C ALA A 272 -3.18 -9.47 -7.11
N GLY A 273 -2.50 -10.37 -6.40
CA GLY A 273 -1.43 -9.96 -5.49
C GLY A 273 -1.91 -8.93 -4.46
N GLY A 274 -1.20 -7.81 -4.38
CA GLY A 274 -1.57 -6.62 -3.61
C GLY A 274 -2.47 -5.62 -4.33
N LEU A 275 -2.94 -5.90 -5.55
CA LEU A 275 -3.92 -5.08 -6.26
C LEU A 275 -5.36 -5.53 -5.95
N THR A 276 -6.20 -4.58 -5.54
CA THR A 276 -7.66 -4.76 -5.40
C THR A 276 -8.40 -3.60 -6.02
N ILE A 277 -9.40 -3.89 -6.85
CA ILE A 277 -10.35 -2.90 -7.36
C ILE A 277 -11.79 -3.34 -7.02
N ARG A 278 -12.60 -2.40 -6.54
CA ARG A 278 -14.02 -2.59 -6.22
C ARG A 278 -14.85 -1.50 -6.90
N GLY A 279 -15.74 -1.91 -7.80
CA GLY A 279 -16.66 -1.00 -8.47
C GLY A 279 -18.05 -1.09 -7.88
N PHE A 280 -18.61 0.06 -7.50
CA PHE A 280 -19.94 0.19 -6.93
C PHE A 280 -20.86 0.93 -7.92
N SER A 281 -22.15 0.61 -7.86
CA SER A 281 -23.16 1.39 -8.56
C SER A 281 -23.37 2.76 -7.88
N GLY A 282 -24.20 3.61 -8.48
CA GLY A 282 -24.42 4.98 -8.02
C GLY A 282 -23.76 6.00 -8.94
N ASN A 283 -24.51 7.03 -9.32
CA ASN A 283 -24.09 8.02 -10.32
C ASN A 283 -24.47 9.44 -9.84
N ASP A 284 -24.27 9.70 -8.56
CA ASP A 284 -24.59 10.96 -7.91
C ASP A 284 -23.54 11.32 -6.85
N THR A 285 -23.70 12.51 -6.27
CA THR A 285 -22.79 13.05 -5.26
C THR A 285 -22.75 12.19 -4.00
N ASP A 286 -23.87 11.57 -3.61
CA ASP A 286 -23.94 10.79 -2.38
C ASP A 286 -23.14 9.49 -2.55
N ALA A 287 -23.29 8.80 -3.68
CA ALA A 287 -22.49 7.64 -4.04
C ALA A 287 -20.98 7.98 -4.03
N HIS A 288 -20.59 9.13 -4.59
CA HIS A 288 -19.20 9.59 -4.56
C HIS A 288 -18.70 9.85 -3.13
N CYS A 289 -19.52 10.46 -2.27
CA CYS A 289 -19.17 10.74 -0.88
C CYS A 289 -19.10 9.47 -0.02
N ASP A 290 -19.90 8.45 -0.30
CA ASP A 290 -19.88 7.20 0.46
C ASP A 290 -18.52 6.50 0.42
N HIS A 291 -17.72 6.71 -0.63
CA HIS A 291 -16.34 6.21 -0.68
C HIS A 291 -15.41 6.85 0.37
N LEU A 292 -15.63 8.11 0.74
CA LEU A 292 -14.91 8.74 1.85
C LEU A 292 -15.36 8.14 3.19
N TYR A 293 -16.67 7.96 3.37
CA TYR A 293 -17.22 7.47 4.63
C TYR A 293 -17.02 5.96 4.84
N ALA A 294 -16.80 5.20 3.78
CA ALA A 294 -16.48 3.76 3.80
C ALA A 294 -14.97 3.49 3.64
N LEU A 295 -14.13 4.53 3.77
CA LEU A 295 -12.68 4.45 3.59
C LEU A 295 -12.04 3.40 4.51
N GLY A 296 -12.55 3.28 5.74
CA GLY A 296 -12.06 2.35 6.75
C GLY A 296 -12.20 0.89 6.33
N GLU A 297 -13.43 0.53 5.96
CA GLU A 297 -13.84 -0.83 5.62
C GLU A 297 -13.33 -1.28 4.26
N ASN A 298 -13.35 -0.40 3.27
CA ASN A 298 -13.00 -0.76 1.90
C ASN A 298 -11.50 -0.69 1.61
N LEU A 299 -10.78 0.24 2.26
CA LEU A 299 -9.40 0.56 1.90
C LEU A 299 -8.43 0.46 3.09
N LEU A 300 -8.61 1.23 4.16
CA LEU A 300 -7.62 1.35 5.23
C LEU A 300 -7.35 0.03 5.96
N ARG A 301 -8.38 -0.81 6.17
CA ARG A 301 -8.22 -2.13 6.80
C ARG A 301 -7.18 -3.01 6.08
N ARG A 302 -6.94 -2.82 4.79
CA ARG A 302 -5.94 -3.58 4.03
C ARG A 302 -4.51 -3.33 4.51
N LEU A 303 -4.25 -2.14 5.08
CA LEU A 303 -2.97 -1.85 5.71
C LEU A 303 -2.74 -2.75 6.92
N THR A 304 -3.80 -3.09 7.68
CA THR A 304 -3.67 -3.99 8.84
C THR A 304 -3.25 -5.41 8.46
N GLU A 305 -3.37 -5.81 7.20
CA GLU A 305 -2.90 -7.10 6.69
C GLU A 305 -1.49 -6.95 6.10
N ARG A 306 -1.27 -5.90 5.30
CA ARG A 306 0.01 -5.61 4.64
C ARG A 306 1.13 -5.26 5.63
N TRP A 307 0.78 -4.68 6.77
CA TRP A 307 1.70 -4.13 7.77
C TRP A 307 1.86 -4.97 9.04
N ARG A 308 1.37 -6.21 9.02
CA ARG A 308 1.62 -7.18 10.10
C ARG A 308 3.10 -7.52 10.24
#